data_AF-A0AAJ5Z309-F1
#
_entry.id   AF-A0AAJ5Z309-F1
#
_cell.length_a   1.000
_cell.length_b   1.000
_cell.length_c   1.000
_cell.angle_alpha   90.00
_cell.angle_beta   90.00
_cell.angle_gamma   90.00
#
_symmetry.space_group_name_H-M   'P 1'
#
loop_
_entity.id
_entity.type
_entity.pdbx_description
1 polymer ?
#
loop_
_entity_poly.entity_id
_entity_poly.type
_entity_poly.pdbx_seq_one_letter_code
_entity_poly.pdbx_strand_id
1 'polypeptide(L)'
;MSVSGGASRLATDFPRIASWSRDDLSAMADDTDAALTDAAVHALPDVQAWDKAHAALLEEVERAAARNEARRPELESLRSETRRAYEHARTLQAQWPVVERALHEARKRFMPFALQSQLQMAANQLHDESEALANAYVEGLTPMDDTVFVRQYLDLRTRHHVRSMLQEQSLGVWPAERARRTLLFHSSSVMSTQPLLQRSAGKRIALPVRVEPKVFFANERTFLSWLSFTVTLSALAAGLLNFGDRVGRVSAALFSLVAVAIMLYALVTYHWRAQAIRNRGSGPYDDRLGPTILSVLLLTAIIVNFVLRFNE
;
A
#
# COMPACT_ATOMS: atom_id res chain seq x y z
N MET A 1 -22.85 80.79 49.02
CA MET A 1 -23.11 79.56 49.79
C MET A 1 -23.42 78.43 48.82
N SER A 2 -22.44 77.60 48.47
CA SER A 2 -22.62 76.49 47.51
C SER A 2 -21.59 75.39 47.83
N VAL A 3 -21.93 74.43 48.69
CA VAL A 3 -21.09 73.24 48.96
C VAL A 3 -21.91 71.93 49.06
N SER A 4 -23.25 71.98 49.09
CA SER A 4 -24.09 70.79 49.34
C SER A 4 -24.14 69.75 48.20
N GLY A 5 -23.69 70.06 46.99
CA GLY A 5 -23.79 69.14 45.84
C GLY A 5 -22.70 68.05 45.77
N GLY A 6 -21.55 68.25 46.43
CA GLY A 6 -20.41 67.32 46.36
C GLY A 6 -20.55 66.09 47.26
N ALA A 7 -21.07 66.28 48.48
CA ALA A 7 -21.24 65.20 49.46
C ALA A 7 -22.23 64.12 48.98
N SER A 8 -23.27 64.51 48.24
CA SER A 8 -24.25 63.57 47.66
C SER A 8 -23.67 62.70 46.55
N ARG A 9 -22.68 63.20 45.79
CA ARG A 9 -22.05 62.45 44.69
C ARG A 9 -21.06 61.41 45.22
N LEU A 10 -20.19 61.80 46.14
CA LEU A 10 -19.26 60.88 46.79
C LEU A 10 -19.97 59.78 47.60
N ALA A 11 -21.12 60.10 48.21
CA ALA A 11 -21.97 59.11 48.85
C ALA A 11 -22.67 58.15 47.87
N THR A 12 -22.85 58.56 46.61
CA THR A 12 -23.39 57.71 45.55
C THR A 12 -22.30 56.81 44.97
N ASP A 13 -21.11 57.34 44.75
CA ASP A 13 -19.98 56.62 44.14
C ASP A 13 -19.25 55.71 45.15
N PHE A 14 -19.22 56.09 46.43
CA PHE A 14 -18.54 55.37 47.52
C PHE A 14 -19.45 55.20 48.75
N PRO A 15 -20.52 54.40 48.63
CA PRO A 15 -21.55 54.29 49.67
C PRO A 15 -21.03 53.73 51.00
N ARG A 16 -19.97 52.91 50.98
CA ARG A 16 -19.35 52.36 52.20
C ARG A 16 -18.47 53.38 52.91
N ILE A 17 -17.61 54.10 52.19
CA ILE A 17 -16.74 55.14 52.74
C ILE A 17 -17.58 56.31 53.29
N ALA A 18 -18.71 56.60 52.65
CA ALA A 18 -19.64 57.63 53.12
C ALA A 18 -20.35 57.31 54.45
N SER A 19 -20.31 56.05 54.90
CA SER A 19 -20.91 55.63 56.18
C SER A 19 -19.94 55.67 57.37
N TRP A 20 -18.67 56.00 57.12
CA TRP A 20 -17.61 56.00 58.15
C TRP A 20 -17.65 57.24 59.03
N SER A 21 -17.15 57.11 60.26
CA SER A 21 -17.12 58.23 61.19
C SER A 21 -16.07 59.25 60.77
N ARG A 22 -16.24 60.51 61.21
CA ARG A 22 -15.30 61.59 60.89
C ARG A 22 -13.90 61.32 61.43
N ASP A 23 -13.82 60.65 62.58
CA ASP A 23 -12.56 60.33 63.25
C ASP A 23 -11.79 59.26 62.44
N ASP A 24 -12.49 58.27 61.88
CA ASP A 24 -11.92 57.24 61.00
C ASP A 24 -11.40 57.85 59.68
N LEU A 25 -12.14 58.83 59.12
CA LEU A 25 -11.73 59.53 57.90
C LEU A 25 -10.53 60.45 58.13
N SER A 26 -10.40 61.06 59.32
CA SER A 26 -9.19 61.82 59.67
C SER A 26 -7.99 60.91 59.90
N ALA A 27 -8.17 59.78 60.57
CA ALA A 27 -7.09 58.79 60.78
C ALA A 27 -6.58 58.21 59.45
N MET A 28 -7.48 58.05 58.46
CA MET A 28 -7.14 57.65 57.10
C MET A 28 -6.38 58.75 56.32
N ALA A 29 -6.76 60.02 56.49
CA ALA A 29 -6.12 61.14 55.81
C ALA A 29 -4.69 61.41 56.33
N ASP A 30 -4.47 61.16 57.62
CA ASP A 30 -3.16 61.28 58.27
C ASP A 30 -2.30 60.00 58.12
N ASP A 31 -2.76 58.99 57.35
CA ASP A 31 -2.12 57.68 57.13
C ASP A 31 -1.63 57.02 58.44
N THR A 32 -2.39 57.23 59.53
CA THR A 32 -1.95 56.84 60.87
C THR A 32 -2.18 55.35 61.13
N ASP A 33 -3.19 54.77 60.48
CA ASP A 33 -3.63 53.38 60.66
C ASP A 33 -3.69 52.63 59.32
N ALA A 34 -2.65 51.83 59.04
CA ALA A 34 -2.53 51.04 57.81
C ALA A 34 -3.67 50.04 57.58
N ALA A 35 -4.33 49.57 58.64
CA ALA A 35 -5.47 48.66 58.53
C ALA A 35 -6.76 49.37 58.06
N LEU A 36 -6.93 50.64 58.43
CA LEU A 36 -8.07 51.45 57.99
C LEU A 36 -7.91 51.86 56.52
N THR A 37 -6.69 52.16 56.09
CA THR A 37 -6.39 52.46 54.68
C THR A 37 -6.56 51.23 53.80
N ASP A 38 -6.13 50.05 54.23
CA ASP A 38 -6.37 48.77 53.52
C ASP A 38 -7.88 48.45 53.42
N ALA A 39 -8.62 48.60 54.53
CA ALA A 39 -10.07 48.43 54.53
C ALA A 39 -10.78 49.44 53.62
N ALA A 40 -10.26 50.67 53.48
CA ALA A 40 -10.79 51.69 52.59
C ALA A 40 -10.57 51.32 51.13
N VAL A 41 -9.37 50.82 50.80
CA VAL A 41 -9.03 50.33 49.44
C VAL A 41 -9.95 49.17 49.05
N HIS A 42 -10.16 48.19 49.92
CA HIS A 42 -11.11 47.10 49.67
C HIS A 42 -12.59 47.53 49.76
N ALA A 43 -12.89 48.73 50.26
CA ALA A 43 -14.24 49.31 50.22
C ALA A 43 -14.58 49.95 48.86
N LEU A 44 -13.59 50.20 47.99
CA LEU A 44 -13.83 50.75 46.65
C LEU A 44 -14.60 49.74 45.79
N PRO A 45 -15.62 50.20 45.02
CA PRO A 45 -16.44 49.33 44.20
C PRO A 45 -15.63 48.62 43.10
N ASP A 46 -14.64 49.30 42.52
CA ASP A 46 -13.76 48.73 41.49
C ASP A 46 -12.90 47.60 42.06
N VAL A 47 -12.29 47.81 43.23
CA VAL A 47 -11.45 46.80 43.90
C VAL A 47 -12.29 45.58 44.28
N GLN A 48 -13.52 45.78 44.78
CA GLN A 48 -14.44 44.67 45.05
C GLN A 48 -14.88 43.93 43.79
N ALA A 49 -15.05 44.64 42.66
CA ALA A 49 -15.36 44.02 41.38
C ALA A 49 -14.18 43.16 40.90
N TRP A 50 -12.95 43.66 41.05
CA TRP A 50 -11.72 42.92 40.75
C TRP A 50 -11.56 41.69 41.66
N ASP A 51 -11.77 41.81 42.97
CA ASP A 51 -11.66 40.69 43.91
C ASP A 51 -12.70 39.60 43.61
N LYS A 52 -13.94 39.99 43.28
CA LYS A 52 -14.99 39.06 42.84
C LYS A 52 -14.64 38.37 41.53
N ALA A 53 -14.12 39.11 40.55
CA ALA A 53 -13.68 38.55 39.28
C ALA A 53 -12.49 37.59 39.48
N HIS A 54 -11.53 37.96 40.33
CA HIS A 54 -10.39 37.13 40.70
C HIS A 54 -10.86 35.82 41.36
N ALA A 55 -11.76 35.90 42.35
CA ALA A 55 -12.31 34.72 43.01
C ALA A 55 -13.06 33.79 42.03
N ALA A 56 -13.84 34.36 41.11
CA ALA A 56 -14.54 33.59 40.08
C ALA A 56 -13.56 32.88 39.12
N LEU A 57 -12.46 33.54 38.76
CA LEU A 57 -11.39 32.95 37.94
C LEU A 57 -10.66 31.83 38.68
N LEU A 58 -10.35 32.00 39.96
CA LEU A 58 -9.74 30.94 40.78
C LEU A 58 -10.64 29.70 40.83
N GLU A 59 -11.93 29.88 41.08
CA GLU A 59 -12.88 28.78 41.09
C GLU A 59 -12.97 28.09 39.71
N GLU A 60 -12.87 28.85 38.62
CA GLU A 60 -12.84 28.28 37.27
C GLU A 60 -11.57 27.47 37.01
N VAL A 61 -10.41 27.96 37.45
CA VAL A 61 -9.13 27.26 37.36
C VAL A 61 -9.16 25.97 38.18
N GLU A 62 -9.68 26.00 39.40
CA GLU A 62 -9.85 24.83 40.25
C GLU A 62 -10.79 23.80 39.62
N ARG A 63 -11.94 24.25 39.09
CA ARG A 63 -12.86 23.39 38.35
C ARG A 63 -12.20 22.78 37.11
N ALA A 64 -11.38 23.54 36.39
CA ALA A 64 -10.63 23.04 35.24
C ALA A 64 -9.57 21.99 35.65
N ALA A 65 -8.84 22.24 36.74
CA ALA A 65 -7.88 21.30 37.31
C ALA A 65 -8.57 19.99 37.73
N ALA A 66 -9.72 20.07 38.40
CA ALA A 66 -10.50 18.90 38.80
C ALA A 66 -10.98 18.07 37.58
N ARG A 67 -11.43 18.73 36.50
CA ARG A 67 -11.79 18.05 35.24
C ARG A 67 -10.60 17.36 34.60
N ASN A 68 -9.42 17.98 34.63
CA ASN A 68 -8.20 17.38 34.07
C ASN A 68 -7.77 16.16 34.89
N GLU A 69 -7.81 16.26 36.21
CA GLU A 69 -7.47 15.16 37.12
C GLU A 69 -8.44 13.98 36.97
N ALA A 70 -9.75 14.26 36.83
CA ALA A 70 -10.76 13.23 36.59
C ALA A 70 -10.53 12.44 35.28
N ARG A 71 -9.92 13.05 34.26
CA ARG A 71 -9.59 12.39 32.98
C ARG A 71 -8.26 11.65 33.00
N ARG A 72 -7.38 11.94 33.95
CA ARG A 72 -6.05 11.32 34.06
C ARG A 72 -6.07 9.78 34.05
N PRO A 73 -6.92 9.07 34.83
CA PRO A 73 -6.88 7.61 34.87
C PRO A 73 -7.28 6.96 33.54
N GLU A 74 -8.23 7.54 32.81
CA GLU A 74 -8.64 7.06 31.47
C GLU A 74 -7.52 7.26 30.44
N LEU A 75 -6.85 8.41 30.48
CA LEU A 75 -5.70 8.67 29.60
C LEU A 75 -4.51 7.75 29.92
N GLU A 76 -4.28 7.45 31.19
CA GLU A 76 -3.24 6.52 31.62
C GLU A 76 -3.55 5.08 31.23
N SER A 77 -4.82 4.65 31.35
CA SER A 77 -5.23 3.31 30.92
C SER A 77 -5.05 3.15 29.41
N LEU A 78 -5.55 4.11 28.61
CA LEU A 78 -5.41 4.11 27.16
C LEU A 78 -3.93 4.16 26.73
N ARG A 79 -3.10 4.95 27.42
CA ARG A 79 -1.65 4.98 27.19
C ARG A 79 -1.00 3.63 27.49
N SER A 80 -1.44 2.94 28.54
CA SER A 80 -0.91 1.62 28.88
C SER A 80 -1.32 0.56 27.84
N GLU A 81 -2.55 0.60 27.34
CA GLU A 81 -3.06 -0.32 26.33
C GLU A 81 -2.35 -0.14 24.98
N THR A 82 -2.25 1.11 24.53
CA THR A 82 -1.52 1.46 23.30
C THR A 82 -0.06 1.04 23.38
N ARG A 83 0.59 1.23 24.53
CA ARG A 83 1.95 0.76 24.78
C ARG A 83 2.05 -0.77 24.68
N ARG A 84 1.15 -1.52 25.30
CA ARG A 84 1.15 -3.00 25.23
C ARG A 84 0.94 -3.49 23.80
N ALA A 85 -0.01 -2.90 23.07
CA ALA A 85 -0.26 -3.25 21.68
C ALA A 85 0.96 -2.97 20.80
N TYR A 86 1.63 -1.83 21.02
CA TYR A 86 2.87 -1.48 20.32
C TYR A 86 4.01 -2.43 20.64
N GLU A 87 4.22 -2.76 21.92
CA GLU A 87 5.22 -3.73 22.35
C GLU A 87 4.97 -5.11 21.72
N HIS A 88 3.71 -5.56 21.68
CA HIS A 88 3.33 -6.82 21.02
C HIS A 88 3.57 -6.80 19.51
N ALA A 89 3.22 -5.72 18.82
CA ALA A 89 3.51 -5.57 17.41
C ALA A 89 5.03 -5.59 17.13
N ARG A 90 5.81 -4.95 18.01
CA ARG A 90 7.27 -4.90 17.89
C ARG A 90 7.91 -6.26 18.15
N THR A 91 7.40 -7.06 19.08
CA THR A 91 7.90 -8.43 19.29
C THR A 91 7.58 -9.33 18.10
N LEU A 92 6.38 -9.25 17.54
CA LEU A 92 6.03 -9.97 16.31
C LEU A 92 6.91 -9.55 15.13
N GLN A 93 7.15 -8.25 14.97
CA GLN A 93 8.05 -7.72 13.94
C GLN A 93 9.48 -8.24 14.11
N ALA A 94 9.97 -8.39 15.35
CA ALA A 94 11.29 -8.96 15.63
C ALA A 94 11.35 -10.47 15.33
N GLN A 95 10.25 -11.20 15.51
CA GLN A 95 10.17 -12.63 15.23
C GLN A 95 10.02 -12.95 13.73
N TRP A 96 9.42 -12.04 12.95
CA TRP A 96 9.13 -12.24 11.54
C TRP A 96 10.33 -12.71 10.70
N PRO A 97 11.53 -12.10 10.77
CA PRO A 97 12.66 -12.51 9.93
C PRO A 97 13.16 -13.93 10.22
N VAL A 98 12.94 -14.45 11.43
CA VAL A 98 13.32 -15.83 11.77
C VAL A 98 12.36 -16.81 11.12
N VAL A 99 11.05 -16.55 11.24
CA VAL A 99 10.00 -17.38 10.64
C VAL A 99 10.07 -17.34 9.11
N GLU A 100 10.30 -16.16 8.53
CA GLU A 100 10.44 -15.99 7.09
C GLU A 100 11.64 -16.77 6.54
N ARG A 101 12.79 -16.75 7.24
CA ARG A 101 13.95 -17.57 6.88
C ARG A 101 13.66 -19.06 6.96
N ALA A 102 12.99 -19.52 8.03
CA ALA A 102 12.60 -20.92 8.17
C ALA A 102 11.64 -21.37 7.04
N LEU A 103 10.67 -20.53 6.68
CA LEU A 103 9.77 -20.77 5.56
C LEU A 103 10.53 -20.82 4.22
N HIS A 104 11.45 -19.88 4.00
CA HIS A 104 12.24 -19.84 2.78
C HIS A 104 13.12 -21.08 2.64
N GLU A 105 13.79 -21.51 3.71
CA GLU A 105 14.62 -22.72 3.72
C GLU A 105 13.80 -23.99 3.44
N ALA A 106 12.62 -24.12 4.07
CA ALA A 106 11.70 -25.22 3.81
C ALA A 106 11.21 -25.22 2.36
N ARG A 107 10.90 -24.04 1.80
CA ARG A 107 10.40 -23.89 0.43
C ARG A 107 11.48 -24.01 -0.64
N LYS A 108 12.74 -23.72 -0.33
CA LYS A 108 13.88 -23.71 -1.27
C LYS A 108 13.94 -24.99 -2.12
N ARG A 109 13.69 -26.15 -1.50
CA ARG A 109 13.68 -27.47 -2.17
C ARG A 109 12.55 -27.63 -3.18
N PHE A 110 11.43 -26.97 -2.96
CA PHE A 110 10.22 -27.06 -3.79
C PHE A 110 10.09 -25.89 -4.77
N MET A 111 11.10 -25.02 -4.86
CA MET A 111 11.12 -23.96 -5.86
C MET A 111 11.22 -24.59 -7.27
N PRO A 112 10.50 -24.07 -8.28
CA PRO A 112 10.51 -24.64 -9.63
C PRO A 112 11.92 -24.84 -10.20
N PHE A 113 12.79 -23.85 -10.04
CA PHE A 113 14.20 -23.94 -10.46
C PHE A 113 14.98 -25.02 -9.71
N ALA A 114 14.79 -25.16 -8.39
CA ALA A 114 15.46 -26.17 -7.60
C ALA A 114 15.02 -27.59 -8.00
N LEU A 115 13.71 -27.79 -8.24
CA LEU A 115 13.17 -29.05 -8.75
C LEU A 115 13.67 -29.37 -10.15
N GLN A 116 13.76 -28.38 -11.05
CA GLN A 116 14.33 -28.53 -12.39
C GLN A 116 15.81 -28.90 -12.33
N SER A 117 16.60 -28.21 -11.50
CA SER A 117 18.01 -28.51 -11.30
C SER A 117 18.20 -29.91 -10.73
N GLN A 118 17.38 -30.33 -9.76
CA GLN A 118 17.43 -31.69 -9.21
C GLN A 118 17.07 -32.73 -10.27
N LEU A 119 16.06 -32.47 -11.09
CA LEU A 119 15.67 -33.36 -12.19
C LEU A 119 16.80 -33.50 -13.23
N GLN A 120 17.46 -32.39 -13.58
CA GLN A 120 18.60 -32.38 -14.49
C GLN A 120 19.79 -33.15 -13.92
N MET A 121 20.14 -32.92 -12.66
CA MET A 121 21.22 -33.68 -11.99
C MET A 121 20.90 -35.18 -11.94
N ALA A 122 19.66 -35.55 -11.63
CA ALA A 122 19.22 -36.93 -11.61
C ALA A 122 19.14 -37.58 -12.99
N ALA A 123 18.97 -36.80 -14.07
CA ALA A 123 19.10 -37.28 -15.43
C ALA A 123 20.57 -37.54 -15.77
N ASN A 124 21.46 -36.57 -15.52
CA ASN A 124 22.89 -36.71 -15.76
C ASN A 124 23.50 -37.90 -14.99
N GLN A 125 23.12 -38.09 -13.73
CA GLN A 125 23.56 -39.25 -12.93
C GLN A 125 23.18 -40.58 -13.60
N LEU A 126 21.96 -40.71 -14.12
CA LEU A 126 21.56 -41.92 -14.85
C LEU A 126 22.33 -42.10 -16.16
N HIS A 127 22.69 -41.00 -16.83
CA HIS A 127 23.53 -41.06 -18.02
C HIS A 127 24.92 -41.61 -17.67
N ASP A 128 25.57 -41.03 -16.65
CA ASP A 128 26.88 -41.45 -16.18
C ASP A 128 26.87 -42.91 -15.71
N GLU A 129 25.85 -43.33 -14.95
CA GLU A 129 25.65 -44.73 -14.53
C GLU A 129 25.51 -45.68 -15.73
N SER A 130 24.77 -45.27 -16.77
CA SER A 130 24.59 -46.10 -17.97
C SER A 130 25.86 -46.23 -18.81
N GLU A 131 26.66 -45.16 -18.89
CA GLU A 131 27.97 -45.17 -19.57
C GLU A 131 28.97 -46.02 -18.79
N ALA A 132 29.02 -45.87 -17.45
CA ALA A 132 29.88 -46.67 -16.60
C ALA A 132 29.55 -48.18 -16.70
N LEU A 133 28.26 -48.53 -16.72
CA LEU A 133 27.81 -49.92 -16.89
C LEU A 133 28.18 -50.46 -18.27
N ALA A 134 28.03 -49.66 -19.33
CA ALA A 134 28.45 -50.04 -20.69
C ALA A 134 29.96 -50.27 -20.79
N ASN A 135 30.76 -49.35 -20.24
CA ASN A 135 32.22 -49.48 -20.26
C ASN A 135 32.69 -50.70 -19.46
N ALA A 136 32.13 -50.92 -18.27
CA ALA A 136 32.46 -52.10 -17.45
C ALA A 136 32.15 -53.43 -18.15
N TYR A 137 31.06 -53.49 -18.92
CA TYR A 137 30.71 -54.65 -19.72
C TYR A 137 31.65 -54.85 -20.91
N VAL A 138 31.97 -53.78 -21.66
CA VAL A 138 32.89 -53.83 -22.82
C VAL A 138 34.32 -54.21 -22.40
N GLU A 139 34.78 -53.70 -21.27
CA GLU A 139 36.11 -54.00 -20.72
C GLU A 139 36.17 -55.36 -20.00
N GLY A 140 35.03 -56.06 -19.85
CA GLY A 140 34.95 -57.36 -19.19
C GLY A 140 35.25 -57.30 -17.69
N LEU A 141 35.14 -56.13 -17.07
CA LEU A 141 35.42 -55.90 -15.66
C LEU A 141 34.41 -56.60 -14.74
N THR A 142 33.20 -56.81 -15.23
CA THR A 142 32.13 -57.49 -14.49
C THR A 142 31.68 -58.74 -15.25
N PRO A 143 31.78 -59.95 -14.66
CA PRO A 143 31.22 -61.15 -15.25
C PRO A 143 29.69 -61.06 -15.20
N MET A 144 29.09 -60.65 -16.31
CA MET A 144 27.67 -60.35 -16.43
C MET A 144 27.12 -60.96 -17.70
N ASP A 145 25.98 -61.66 -17.59
CA ASP A 145 25.29 -62.25 -18.74
C ASP A 145 24.69 -61.16 -19.65
N ASP A 146 24.75 -61.37 -20.96
CA ASP A 146 24.33 -60.42 -22.00
C ASP A 146 22.88 -60.00 -21.80
N THR A 147 22.00 -60.94 -21.42
CA THR A 147 20.58 -60.67 -21.20
C THR A 147 20.34 -59.76 -20.00
N VAL A 148 21.17 -59.91 -18.96
CA VAL A 148 21.11 -59.11 -17.73
C VAL A 148 21.66 -57.72 -18.01
N PHE A 149 22.75 -57.61 -18.78
CA PHE A 149 23.34 -56.34 -19.20
C PHE A 149 22.32 -55.50 -19.98
N VAL A 150 21.74 -56.08 -21.03
CA VAL A 150 20.77 -55.40 -21.89
C VAL A 150 19.58 -54.90 -21.06
N ARG A 151 19.07 -55.72 -20.14
CA ARG A 151 17.93 -55.34 -19.28
C ARG A 151 18.27 -54.16 -18.37
N GLN A 152 19.43 -54.17 -17.71
CA GLN A 152 19.84 -53.10 -16.80
C GLN A 152 20.16 -51.80 -17.56
N TYR A 153 20.87 -51.90 -18.68
CA TYR A 153 21.21 -50.75 -19.53
C TYR A 153 19.95 -50.08 -20.10
N LEU A 154 19.00 -50.87 -20.62
CA LEU A 154 17.74 -50.36 -21.14
C LEU A 154 16.90 -49.71 -20.06
N ASP A 155 16.86 -50.26 -18.84
CA ASP A 155 16.14 -49.65 -17.72
C ASP A 155 16.72 -48.28 -17.34
N LEU A 156 18.05 -48.16 -17.23
CA LEU A 156 18.74 -46.89 -16.96
C LEU A 156 18.48 -45.86 -18.06
N ARG A 157 18.62 -46.24 -19.33
CA ARG A 157 18.39 -45.35 -20.47
C ARG A 157 16.93 -44.93 -20.60
N THR A 158 15.99 -45.82 -20.33
CA THR A 158 14.56 -45.49 -20.32
C THR A 158 14.27 -44.44 -19.26
N ARG A 159 14.77 -44.62 -18.03
CA ARG A 159 14.61 -43.65 -16.95
C ARG A 159 15.28 -42.31 -17.26
N HIS A 160 16.49 -42.33 -17.86
CA HIS A 160 17.19 -41.12 -18.33
C HIS A 160 16.34 -40.34 -19.34
N HIS A 161 15.86 -41.00 -20.40
CA HIS A 161 15.07 -40.35 -21.44
C HIS A 161 13.75 -39.80 -20.92
N VAL A 162 13.06 -40.52 -20.02
CA VAL A 162 11.83 -40.01 -19.39
C VAL A 162 12.11 -38.74 -18.59
N ARG A 163 13.19 -38.70 -17.80
CA ARG A 163 13.57 -37.51 -17.01
C ARG A 163 14.01 -36.33 -17.88
N SER A 164 14.77 -36.60 -18.95
CA SER A 164 15.17 -35.60 -19.93
C SER A 164 13.97 -35.00 -20.68
N MET A 165 13.00 -35.83 -21.09
CA MET A 165 11.75 -35.35 -21.70
C MET A 165 10.93 -34.50 -20.73
N LEU A 166 10.80 -34.93 -19.47
CA LEU A 166 10.11 -34.15 -18.43
C LEU A 166 10.78 -32.79 -18.21
N GLN A 167 12.12 -32.74 -18.24
CA GLN A 167 12.87 -31.50 -18.12
C GLN A 167 12.57 -30.56 -19.30
N GLU A 168 12.62 -31.04 -20.54
CA GLU A 168 12.29 -30.25 -21.72
C GLU A 168 10.83 -29.78 -21.74
N GLN A 169 9.90 -30.63 -21.31
CA GLN A 169 8.49 -30.27 -21.17
C GLN A 169 8.30 -29.14 -20.16
N SER A 170 9.05 -29.17 -19.05
CA SER A 170 9.01 -28.12 -18.03
C SER A 170 9.55 -26.78 -18.51
N LEU A 171 10.32 -26.75 -19.60
CA LEU A 171 10.88 -25.54 -20.22
C LEU A 171 9.96 -24.93 -21.29
N GLY A 172 8.78 -25.51 -21.55
CA GLY A 172 7.76 -24.93 -22.44
C GLY A 172 8.07 -25.01 -23.93
N VAL A 173 9.02 -25.85 -24.36
CA VAL A 173 9.53 -25.88 -25.75
C VAL A 173 8.75 -26.83 -26.69
N TRP A 174 7.71 -27.54 -26.22
CA TRP A 174 7.12 -28.64 -26.99
C TRP A 174 5.85 -28.29 -27.81
N PRO A 175 5.83 -28.56 -29.14
CA PRO A 175 4.62 -28.56 -29.96
C PRO A 175 3.76 -29.79 -29.63
N ALA A 176 2.45 -29.57 -29.40
CA ALA A 176 1.48 -30.52 -28.88
C ALA A 176 1.28 -31.82 -29.71
N GLU A 177 1.78 -31.91 -30.95
CA GLU A 177 1.56 -33.03 -31.85
C GLU A 177 2.34 -34.31 -31.46
N ARG A 178 3.50 -34.21 -30.79
CA ARG A 178 4.42 -35.36 -30.64
C ARG A 178 4.20 -36.23 -29.39
N ALA A 179 3.51 -35.72 -28.38
CA ALA A 179 3.23 -36.44 -27.12
C ALA A 179 2.33 -37.69 -27.31
N ARG A 180 1.55 -37.75 -28.40
CA ARG A 180 0.68 -38.89 -28.70
C ARG A 180 1.41 -40.11 -29.26
N ARG A 181 2.64 -39.95 -29.78
CA ARG A 181 3.35 -41.03 -30.48
C ARG A 181 4.25 -41.86 -29.57
N THR A 182 4.78 -41.28 -28.49
CA THR A 182 5.69 -41.97 -27.56
C THR A 182 4.99 -42.86 -26.54
N LEU A 183 3.71 -42.62 -26.23
CA LEU A 183 2.93 -43.50 -25.33
C LEU A 183 2.42 -44.79 -26.00
N LEU A 184 2.57 -44.93 -27.32
CA LEU A 184 2.06 -46.09 -28.07
C LEU A 184 3.09 -47.21 -28.29
N PHE A 185 4.35 -47.01 -27.89
CA PHE A 185 5.43 -47.97 -28.14
C PHE A 185 5.82 -48.85 -26.94
N HIS A 186 5.10 -48.78 -25.82
CA HIS A 186 5.47 -49.52 -24.60
C HIS A 186 4.28 -50.19 -23.89
N SER A 187 3.55 -51.09 -24.58
CA SER A 187 2.69 -52.05 -23.89
C SER A 187 2.41 -53.30 -24.72
N SER A 188 3.35 -54.24 -24.71
CA SER A 188 3.09 -55.66 -24.99
C SER A 188 3.42 -56.45 -23.73
N SER A 189 2.68 -56.24 -22.65
CA SER A 189 2.74 -57.04 -21.43
C SER A 189 1.43 -56.89 -20.66
N VAL A 190 0.62 -57.96 -20.72
CA VAL A 190 -0.54 -58.34 -19.90
C VAL A 190 -0.96 -57.31 -18.83
N MET A 191 -2.00 -56.53 -19.12
CA MET A 191 -2.64 -55.63 -18.17
C MET A 191 -3.78 -56.36 -17.47
N SER A 192 -3.60 -56.59 -16.17
CA SER A 192 -4.61 -57.05 -15.23
C SER A 192 -5.89 -56.21 -15.35
N THR A 193 -7.02 -56.89 -15.51
CA THR A 193 -8.36 -56.30 -15.53
C THR A 193 -8.80 -55.96 -14.11
N GLN A 194 -8.47 -54.76 -13.63
CA GLN A 194 -9.23 -54.11 -12.55
C GLN A 194 -9.54 -52.66 -12.93
N PRO A 195 -10.84 -52.28 -13.05
CA PRO A 195 -11.23 -50.92 -13.35
C PRO A 195 -11.41 -50.16 -12.04
N LEU A 196 -10.40 -49.40 -11.63
CA LEU A 196 -10.56 -48.37 -10.60
C LEU A 196 -10.22 -47.03 -11.24
N LEU A 197 -11.27 -46.19 -11.35
CA LEU A 197 -11.31 -44.85 -11.93
C LEU A 197 -11.55 -44.81 -13.45
N GLN A 198 -12.77 -45.19 -13.82
CA GLN A 198 -13.45 -44.69 -15.02
C GLN A 198 -13.48 -43.15 -14.94
N ARG A 199 -12.47 -42.48 -15.50
CA ARG A 199 -12.50 -41.03 -15.72
C ARG A 199 -13.65 -40.76 -16.69
N SER A 200 -14.74 -40.21 -16.16
CA SER A 200 -15.80 -39.63 -16.98
C SER A 200 -15.18 -38.54 -17.87
N ALA A 201 -15.05 -38.86 -19.15
CA ALA A 201 -14.74 -37.89 -20.18
C ALA A 201 -15.84 -36.82 -20.15
N GLY A 202 -15.47 -35.56 -19.89
CA GLY A 202 -16.35 -34.42 -20.19
C GLY A 202 -16.64 -33.42 -19.08
N LYS A 203 -16.11 -33.54 -17.87
CA LYS A 203 -16.28 -32.48 -16.85
C LYS A 203 -14.98 -31.73 -16.62
N ARG A 204 -14.88 -30.54 -17.24
CA ARG A 204 -13.84 -29.54 -16.92
C ARG A 204 -14.02 -29.18 -15.43
N ILE A 205 -13.08 -29.62 -14.60
CA ILE A 205 -13.01 -29.19 -13.21
C ILE A 205 -12.50 -27.75 -13.23
N ALA A 206 -13.43 -26.79 -13.22
CA ALA A 206 -13.11 -25.38 -13.02
C ALA A 206 -12.77 -25.18 -11.54
N LEU A 207 -11.49 -25.32 -11.21
CA LEU A 207 -10.97 -24.82 -9.94
C LEU A 207 -11.28 -23.31 -9.90
N PRO A 208 -11.94 -22.78 -8.84
CA PRO A 208 -12.16 -21.35 -8.71
C PRO A 208 -10.79 -20.70 -8.55
N VAL A 209 -10.25 -20.15 -9.65
CA VAL A 209 -9.05 -19.32 -9.60
C VAL A 209 -9.42 -18.08 -8.80
N ARG A 210 -8.91 -18.03 -7.57
CA ARG A 210 -9.01 -16.88 -6.69
C ARG A 210 -8.33 -15.73 -7.41
N VAL A 211 -9.11 -14.76 -7.88
CA VAL A 211 -8.56 -13.53 -8.48
C VAL A 211 -7.72 -12.86 -7.41
N GLU A 212 -6.40 -12.84 -7.63
CA GLU A 212 -5.49 -12.22 -6.68
C GLU A 212 -5.78 -10.71 -6.63
N PRO A 213 -5.98 -10.13 -5.42
CA PRO A 213 -6.22 -8.69 -5.28
C PRO A 213 -5.10 -7.84 -5.90
N LYS A 214 -3.91 -8.42 -6.03
CA LYS A 214 -2.72 -7.82 -6.65
C LYS A 214 -2.96 -7.34 -8.10
N VAL A 215 -3.84 -8.02 -8.86
CA VAL A 215 -4.11 -7.65 -10.26
C VAL A 215 -4.97 -6.37 -10.34
N PHE A 216 -5.88 -6.18 -9.39
CA PHE A 216 -6.68 -4.94 -9.29
C PHE A 216 -5.81 -3.75 -8.89
N PHE A 217 -4.95 -3.92 -7.89
CA PHE A 217 -4.01 -2.87 -7.47
C PHE A 217 -2.98 -2.51 -8.56
N ALA A 218 -2.57 -3.48 -9.38
CA ALA A 218 -1.70 -3.22 -10.53
C ALA A 218 -2.41 -2.37 -11.61
N ASN A 219 -3.67 -2.67 -11.91
CA ASN A 219 -4.48 -1.89 -12.86
C ASN A 219 -4.72 -0.46 -12.35
N GLU A 220 -5.06 -0.30 -11.06
CA GLU A 220 -5.25 1.01 -10.43
C GLU A 220 -3.97 1.87 -10.48
N ARG A 221 -2.80 1.28 -10.19
CA ARG A 221 -1.52 2.00 -10.30
C ARG A 221 -1.29 2.55 -11.70
N THR A 222 -1.57 1.75 -12.73
CA THR A 222 -1.41 2.22 -14.11
C THR A 222 -2.39 3.35 -14.42
N PHE A 223 -3.67 3.22 -14.05
CA PHE A 223 -4.67 4.28 -14.23
C PHE A 223 -4.27 5.59 -13.54
N LEU A 224 -3.81 5.53 -12.29
CA LEU A 224 -3.35 6.72 -11.55
C LEU A 224 -2.13 7.38 -12.20
N SER A 225 -1.23 6.59 -12.79
CA SER A 225 -0.08 7.13 -13.55
C SER A 225 -0.54 7.91 -14.79
N TRP A 226 -1.49 7.36 -15.56
CA TRP A 226 -2.08 8.05 -16.72
C TRP A 226 -2.85 9.31 -16.32
N LEU A 227 -3.61 9.25 -15.23
CA LEU A 227 -4.36 10.38 -14.72
C LEU A 227 -3.42 11.52 -14.26
N SER A 228 -2.36 11.20 -13.51
CA SER A 228 -1.33 12.16 -13.10
C SER A 228 -0.70 12.89 -14.29
N PHE A 229 -0.42 12.18 -15.38
CA PHE A 229 0.13 12.76 -16.61
C PHE A 229 -0.84 13.77 -17.25
N THR A 230 -2.12 13.40 -17.39
CA THR A 230 -3.15 14.30 -17.96
C THR A 230 -3.40 15.54 -17.10
N VAL A 231 -3.30 15.42 -15.77
CA VAL A 231 -3.40 16.56 -14.85
C VAL A 231 -2.22 17.51 -15.04
N THR A 232 -1.01 16.98 -15.22
CA THR A 232 0.19 17.79 -15.48
C THR A 232 0.08 18.53 -16.82
N LEU A 233 -0.40 17.85 -17.87
CA LEU A 233 -0.63 18.48 -19.18
C LEU A 233 -1.73 19.56 -19.11
N SER A 234 -2.79 19.31 -18.34
CA SER A 234 -3.87 20.28 -18.11
C SER A 234 -3.41 21.49 -17.31
N ALA A 235 -2.53 21.29 -16.31
CA ALA A 235 -1.93 22.38 -15.54
C ALA A 235 -1.01 23.26 -16.42
N LEU A 236 -0.23 22.64 -17.31
CA LEU A 236 0.58 23.36 -18.30
C LEU A 236 -0.28 24.16 -19.27
N ALA A 237 -1.38 23.58 -19.76
CA ALA A 237 -2.36 24.29 -20.58
C ALA A 237 -2.99 25.46 -19.84
N ALA A 238 -3.38 25.29 -18.58
CA ALA A 238 -3.94 26.36 -17.75
C ALA A 238 -2.92 27.49 -17.50
N GLY A 239 -1.63 27.17 -17.33
CA GLY A 239 -0.55 28.16 -17.24
C GLY A 239 -0.41 28.99 -18.52
N LEU A 240 -0.49 28.34 -19.69
CA LEU A 240 -0.50 29.00 -21.00
C LEU A 240 -1.75 29.88 -21.21
N LEU A 241 -2.91 29.55 -20.61
CA LEU A 241 -4.08 30.43 -20.65
C LEU A 241 -3.90 31.69 -19.82
N ASN A 242 -3.21 31.60 -18.68
CA ASN A 242 -3.06 32.73 -17.76
C ASN A 242 -2.01 33.74 -18.23
N PHE A 243 -0.97 33.28 -18.93
CA PHE A 243 0.17 34.12 -19.35
C PHE A 243 0.40 34.17 -20.88
N GLY A 244 -0.41 33.48 -21.68
CA GLY A 244 -0.17 33.34 -23.12
C GLY A 244 -0.88 34.38 -24.00
N ASP A 245 -0.20 34.77 -25.08
CA ASP A 245 -0.75 35.59 -26.16
C ASP A 245 -1.92 34.90 -26.90
N ARG A 246 -2.46 35.52 -27.96
CA ARG A 246 -3.53 34.90 -28.79
C ARG A 246 -3.15 33.47 -29.22
N VAL A 247 -1.90 33.26 -29.60
CA VAL A 247 -1.30 31.96 -29.95
C VAL A 247 -1.27 31.01 -28.75
N GLY A 248 -0.92 31.52 -27.56
CA GLY A 248 -0.86 30.76 -26.32
C GLY A 248 -2.24 30.23 -25.90
N ARG A 249 -3.31 31.01 -26.13
CA ARG A 249 -4.68 30.56 -25.89
C ARG A 249 -5.13 29.44 -26.83
N VAL A 250 -4.80 29.53 -28.11
CA VAL A 250 -5.06 28.46 -29.09
C VAL A 250 -4.27 27.20 -28.72
N SER A 251 -3.01 27.36 -28.33
CA SER A 251 -2.12 26.28 -27.90
C SER A 251 -2.65 25.58 -26.65
N ALA A 252 -3.12 26.35 -25.67
CA ALA A 252 -3.71 25.79 -24.46
C ALA A 252 -5.01 25.04 -24.74
N ALA A 253 -5.88 25.57 -25.60
CA ALA A 253 -7.09 24.85 -26.02
C ALA A 253 -6.76 23.50 -26.68
N LEU A 254 -5.71 23.47 -27.52
CA LEU A 254 -5.22 22.24 -28.15
C LEU A 254 -4.68 21.24 -27.10
N PHE A 255 -3.86 21.70 -26.15
CA PHE A 255 -3.32 20.85 -25.09
C PHE A 255 -4.40 20.33 -24.13
N SER A 256 -5.42 21.13 -23.80
CA SER A 256 -6.56 20.69 -23.01
C SER A 256 -7.37 19.60 -23.74
N LEU A 257 -7.57 19.73 -25.05
CA LEU A 257 -8.27 18.72 -25.85
C LEU A 257 -7.49 17.39 -25.89
N VAL A 258 -6.17 17.46 -26.04
CA VAL A 258 -5.29 16.28 -26.00
C VAL A 258 -5.29 15.64 -24.61
N ALA A 259 -5.24 16.42 -23.54
CA ALA A 259 -5.32 15.91 -22.16
C ALA A 259 -6.64 15.16 -21.91
N VAL A 260 -7.76 15.69 -22.37
CA VAL A 260 -9.08 15.04 -22.28
C VAL A 260 -9.12 13.74 -23.11
N ALA A 261 -8.55 13.74 -24.32
CA ALA A 261 -8.48 12.54 -25.15
C ALA A 261 -7.67 11.41 -24.48
N ILE A 262 -6.51 11.75 -23.88
CA ILE A 262 -5.68 10.78 -23.14
C ILE A 262 -6.42 10.28 -21.88
N MET A 263 -7.13 11.17 -21.17
CA MET A 263 -7.95 10.80 -20.01
C MET A 263 -9.03 9.78 -20.37
N LEU A 264 -9.78 10.02 -21.45
CA LEU A 264 -10.81 9.11 -21.93
C LEU A 264 -10.24 7.75 -22.34
N TYR A 265 -9.09 7.75 -23.02
CA TYR A 265 -8.39 6.52 -23.38
C TYR A 265 -7.99 5.70 -22.14
N ALA A 266 -7.43 6.35 -21.12
CA ALA A 266 -7.06 5.70 -19.86
C ALA A 266 -8.28 5.09 -19.15
N LEU A 267 -9.42 5.77 -19.18
CA LEU A 267 -10.67 5.28 -18.58
C LEU A 267 -11.24 4.06 -19.34
N VAL A 268 -11.27 4.12 -20.67
CA VAL A 268 -11.73 2.99 -21.52
C VAL A 268 -10.82 1.77 -21.30
N THR A 269 -9.49 1.99 -21.27
CA THR A 269 -8.52 0.92 -21.03
C THR A 269 -8.68 0.32 -19.63
N TYR A 270 -8.91 1.15 -18.61
CA TYR A 270 -9.18 0.69 -17.24
C TYR A 270 -10.43 -0.20 -17.19
N HIS A 271 -11.53 0.21 -17.82
CA HIS A 271 -12.77 -0.56 -17.84
C HIS A 271 -12.65 -1.85 -18.66
N TRP A 272 -11.99 -1.81 -19.82
CA TRP A 272 -11.75 -3.00 -20.63
C TRP A 272 -10.91 -4.04 -19.87
N ARG A 273 -9.84 -3.61 -19.18
CA ARG A 273 -9.01 -4.48 -18.33
C ARG A 273 -9.77 -4.99 -17.10
N ALA A 274 -10.54 -4.14 -16.44
CA ALA A 274 -11.37 -4.54 -15.30
C ALA A 274 -12.45 -5.56 -15.69
N GLN A 275 -13.05 -5.40 -16.88
CA GLN A 275 -14.02 -6.34 -17.43
C GLN A 275 -13.37 -7.65 -17.87
N ALA A 276 -12.16 -7.60 -18.44
CA ALA A 276 -11.41 -8.79 -18.82
C ALA A 276 -10.95 -9.62 -17.61
N ILE A 277 -10.52 -8.97 -16.52
CA ILE A 277 -10.20 -9.63 -15.24
C ILE A 277 -11.46 -10.30 -14.65
N ARG A 278 -12.62 -9.63 -14.71
CA ARG A 278 -13.91 -10.20 -14.27
C ARG A 278 -14.35 -11.41 -15.10
N ASN A 279 -14.03 -11.42 -16.40
CA ASN A 279 -14.43 -12.46 -17.35
C ASN A 279 -13.47 -13.67 -17.41
N ARG A 280 -12.44 -13.73 -16.54
CA ARG A 280 -11.53 -14.89 -16.35
C ARG A 280 -10.82 -15.37 -17.63
N GLY A 281 -10.65 -14.49 -18.63
CA GLY A 281 -9.99 -14.83 -19.88
C GLY A 281 -8.47 -14.91 -19.72
N SER A 282 -7.87 -16.07 -19.95
CA SER A 282 -6.43 -16.22 -20.15
C SER A 282 -6.06 -15.73 -21.56
N GLY A 283 -6.04 -14.41 -21.75
CA GLY A 283 -5.62 -13.77 -23.00
C GLY A 283 -4.31 -12.98 -22.81
N PRO A 284 -3.52 -12.71 -23.86
CA PRO A 284 -2.33 -11.88 -23.78
C PRO A 284 -2.70 -10.44 -23.42
N TYR A 285 -2.42 -10.01 -22.18
CA TYR A 285 -2.71 -8.66 -21.70
C TYR A 285 -1.56 -7.68 -22.01
N ASP A 286 -1.11 -7.66 -23.25
CA ASP A 286 0.05 -6.87 -23.68
C ASP A 286 -0.43 -5.50 -24.17
N ASP A 287 -0.27 -4.45 -23.35
CA ASP A 287 -0.56 -3.06 -23.72
C ASP A 287 0.53 -2.51 -24.66
N ARG A 288 0.64 -3.11 -25.85
CA ARG A 288 1.60 -2.69 -26.89
C ARG A 288 1.26 -1.34 -27.52
N LEU A 289 0.02 -0.88 -27.35
CA LEU A 289 -0.51 0.29 -28.05
C LEU A 289 -0.62 1.56 -27.19
N GLY A 290 -0.49 1.45 -25.86
CA GLY A 290 -0.66 2.60 -24.96
C GLY A 290 0.38 3.71 -25.16
N PRO A 291 1.69 3.41 -25.03
CA PRO A 291 2.75 4.41 -25.17
C PRO A 291 2.88 4.98 -26.60
N THR A 292 2.58 4.17 -27.61
CA THR A 292 2.68 4.56 -29.02
C THR A 292 1.58 5.55 -29.40
N ILE A 293 0.34 5.32 -28.99
CA ILE A 293 -0.77 6.25 -29.22
C ILE A 293 -0.53 7.60 -28.52
N LEU A 294 -0.01 7.60 -27.28
CA LEU A 294 0.32 8.84 -26.57
C LEU A 294 1.42 9.62 -27.28
N SER A 295 2.47 8.93 -27.74
CA SER A 295 3.58 9.57 -28.44
C SER A 295 3.13 10.21 -29.75
N VAL A 296 2.28 9.54 -30.52
CA VAL A 296 1.75 10.06 -31.80
C VAL A 296 0.80 11.24 -31.58
N LEU A 297 -0.10 11.17 -30.59
CA LEU A 297 -1.00 12.29 -30.26
C LEU A 297 -0.24 13.54 -29.80
N LEU A 298 0.75 13.37 -28.93
CA LEU A 298 1.56 14.47 -28.43
C LEU A 298 2.42 15.09 -29.55
N LEU A 299 3.03 14.25 -30.41
CA LEU A 299 3.79 14.70 -31.57
C LEU A 299 2.91 15.50 -32.54
N THR A 300 1.69 15.03 -32.80
CA THR A 300 0.72 15.74 -33.65
C THR A 300 0.36 17.10 -33.05
N ALA A 301 0.12 17.16 -31.74
CA ALA A 301 -0.19 18.41 -31.05
C ALA A 301 0.96 19.43 -31.11
N ILE A 302 2.21 18.96 -30.97
CA ILE A 302 3.41 19.79 -31.07
C ILE A 302 3.61 20.28 -32.52
N ILE A 303 3.39 19.42 -33.52
CA ILE A 303 3.50 19.80 -34.94
C ILE A 303 2.45 20.85 -35.29
N VAL A 304 1.20 20.64 -34.89
CA VAL A 304 0.12 21.62 -35.11
C VAL A 304 0.45 22.95 -34.43
N ASN A 305 0.99 22.92 -33.21
CA ASN A 305 1.46 24.11 -32.51
C ASN A 305 2.58 24.84 -33.27
N PHE A 306 3.56 24.09 -33.77
CA PHE A 306 4.68 24.64 -34.52
C PHE A 306 4.24 25.29 -35.83
N VAL A 307 3.33 24.63 -36.58
CA VAL A 307 2.78 25.17 -37.83
C VAL A 307 1.95 26.43 -37.57
N LEU A 308 1.10 26.44 -36.54
CA LEU A 308 0.34 27.64 -36.15
C LEU A 308 1.26 28.81 -35.81
N ARG A 309 2.37 28.55 -35.10
CA ARG A 309 3.33 29.59 -34.70
C ARG A 309 4.25 30.05 -35.84
N PHE A 310 4.48 29.20 -36.85
CA PHE A 310 5.31 29.55 -38.01
C PHE A 310 4.53 30.33 -39.08
N ASN A 311 3.20 30.23 -39.05
CA ASN A 311 2.31 30.85 -40.02
C ASN A 311 1.70 32.18 -39.52
N GLU A 312 2.17 32.68 -38.38
CA GLU A 312 1.83 33.94 -37.72
C GLU A 312 3.09 34.82 -37.66
#